data_AF-A0A931QAL9-F1
#
_entry.id   AF-A0A931QAL9-F1
#
_cell.length_a   1.000
_cell.length_b   1.000
_cell.length_c   1.000
_cell.angle_alpha   90.00
_cell.angle_beta   90.00
_cell.angle_gamma   90.00
#
_symmetry.space_group_name_H-M   'P 1'
#
loop_
_entity.id
_entity.type
_entity.pdbx_description
1 polymer ?
#
loop_
_entity_poly.entity_id
_entity_poly.type
_entity_poly.pdbx_seq_one_letter_code
_entity_poly.pdbx_strand_id
1 'polypeptide(L)'
;MAEKTKPYKTKTGKVLTDADIEVMADEAERGYDVETLKARRRGRPMLGTAPAEVVPVRLDPDLKQAVEARAEAEHTTTSEIIREALRRFLDVA
;
A
#
# COMPACT_ATOMS: atom_id res chain seq x y z
N MET A 1 -28.92 8.83 -36.74
CA MET A 1 -28.48 7.66 -35.94
C MET A 1 -28.21 8.16 -34.54
N ALA A 2 -29.07 7.87 -33.56
CA ALA A 2 -28.86 8.33 -32.19
C ALA A 2 -27.90 7.34 -31.50
N GLU A 3 -26.67 7.78 -31.27
CA GLU A 3 -25.64 7.00 -30.61
C GLU A 3 -26.04 6.78 -29.15
N LYS A 4 -26.10 5.52 -28.74
CA LYS A 4 -26.50 5.14 -27.37
C LYS A 4 -25.29 5.31 -26.46
N THR A 5 -25.13 6.48 -25.84
CA THR A 5 -24.09 6.72 -24.82
C THR A 5 -24.30 5.75 -23.65
N LYS A 6 -23.38 4.79 -23.50
CA LYS A 6 -23.35 3.93 -22.30
C LYS A 6 -22.75 4.76 -21.16
N PRO A 7 -23.40 4.86 -19.99
CA PRO A 7 -22.83 5.59 -18.87
C PRO A 7 -21.59 4.87 -18.32
N TYR A 8 -20.43 5.47 -18.48
CA TYR A 8 -19.19 4.98 -17.88
C TYR A 8 -19.22 5.27 -16.37
N LYS A 9 -18.92 4.27 -15.53
CA LYS A 9 -18.92 4.41 -14.07
C LYS A 9 -17.55 4.07 -13.49
N THR A 10 -17.05 4.93 -12.61
CA THR A 10 -15.82 4.66 -11.86
C THR A 10 -16.09 3.64 -10.75
N LYS A 11 -15.02 3.03 -10.20
CA LYS A 11 -15.11 2.17 -9.01
C LYS A 11 -15.74 2.86 -7.79
N THR A 12 -15.67 4.20 -7.73
CA THR A 12 -16.29 5.02 -6.68
C THR A 12 -17.75 5.38 -6.97
N GLY A 13 -18.32 4.92 -8.09
CA GLY A 13 -19.72 5.15 -8.46
C GLY A 13 -19.98 6.45 -9.23
N LYS A 14 -18.94 7.25 -9.53
CA LYS A 14 -19.07 8.47 -10.34
C LYS A 14 -19.42 8.10 -11.77
N VAL A 15 -20.46 8.71 -12.33
CA VAL A 15 -20.83 8.61 -13.74
C VAL A 15 -19.99 9.61 -14.53
N LEU A 16 -19.35 9.16 -15.60
CA LEU A 16 -18.60 9.97 -16.55
C LEU A 16 -19.48 10.29 -17.75
N THR A 17 -19.45 11.55 -18.17
CA THR A 17 -20.09 12.04 -19.40
C THR A 17 -19.12 11.95 -20.58
N ASP A 18 -19.63 12.05 -21.81
CA ASP A 18 -18.78 12.07 -23.01
C ASP A 18 -17.83 13.29 -22.98
N ALA A 19 -18.28 14.43 -22.44
CA ALA A 19 -17.43 15.59 -22.24
C ALA A 19 -16.28 15.34 -21.25
N ASP A 20 -16.51 14.54 -20.19
CA ASP A 20 -15.42 14.14 -19.29
C ASP A 20 -14.38 13.27 -20.00
N ILE A 21 -14.81 12.46 -20.97
CA ILE A 21 -13.93 11.58 -21.74
C ILE A 21 -13.08 12.39 -22.71
N GLU A 22 -13.67 13.35 -23.43
CA GLU A 22 -12.94 14.25 -24.34
C GLU A 22 -11.88 15.06 -23.58
N VAL A 23 -12.23 15.61 -22.40
CA VAL A 23 -11.25 16.33 -21.56
C VAL A 23 -10.09 15.42 -21.14
N MET A 24 -10.37 14.16 -20.80
CA MET A 24 -9.33 13.18 -20.46
C MET A 24 -8.48 12.78 -21.67
N ALA A 25 -9.08 12.72 -22.87
CA ALA A 25 -8.35 12.45 -24.11
C ALA A 25 -7.40 13.61 -24.44
N ASP A 26 -7.88 14.85 -24.43
CA ASP A 26 -7.07 16.06 -24.63
C ASP A 26 -5.93 16.16 -23.59
N GLU A 27 -6.18 15.77 -22.35
CA GLU A 27 -5.15 15.70 -21.31
C GLU A 27 -4.06 14.68 -21.64
N ALA A 28 -4.45 13.48 -22.09
CA ALA A 28 -3.51 12.43 -22.44
C ALA A 28 -2.69 12.78 -23.70
N GLU A 29 -3.30 13.40 -24.71
CA GLU A 29 -2.65 13.80 -25.96
C GLU A 29 -1.64 14.93 -25.77
N ARG A 30 -1.87 15.84 -24.81
CA ARG A 30 -0.88 16.85 -24.40
C ARG A 30 0.40 16.25 -23.79
N GLY A 31 0.33 14.99 -23.38
CA GLY A 31 1.43 14.26 -22.76
C GLY A 31 1.54 14.54 -21.27
N TYR A 32 1.91 13.50 -20.52
CA TYR A 32 2.17 13.58 -19.08
C TYR A 32 3.66 13.77 -18.80
N ASP A 33 3.98 14.59 -17.80
CA ASP A 33 5.35 14.67 -17.28
C ASP A 33 5.73 13.34 -16.58
N VAL A 34 6.55 12.55 -17.26
CA VAL A 34 7.00 11.24 -16.81
C VAL A 34 7.75 11.31 -15.48
N GLU A 35 8.47 12.40 -15.20
CA GLU A 35 9.22 12.55 -13.95
C GLU A 35 8.30 12.78 -12.76
N THR A 36 7.21 13.54 -12.94
CA THR A 36 6.16 13.67 -11.90
C THR A 36 5.44 12.35 -11.64
N LEU A 37 5.23 11.54 -12.68
CA LEU A 37 4.61 10.22 -12.56
C LEU A 37 5.52 9.20 -11.86
N LYS A 38 6.84 9.29 -12.06
CA LYS A 38 7.85 8.46 -11.37
C LYS A 38 8.05 8.86 -9.91
N ALA A 39 7.81 10.11 -9.55
CA ALA A 39 7.98 10.60 -8.17
C ALA A 39 7.11 9.84 -7.15
N ARG A 40 5.99 9.25 -7.58
CA ARG A 40 5.31 8.22 -6.81
C ARG A 40 6.22 6.99 -6.75
N ARG A 41 6.88 6.76 -5.59
CA ARG A 41 7.58 5.50 -5.26
C ARG A 41 6.69 4.31 -5.63
N ARG A 42 6.88 3.74 -6.82
CA ARG A 42 6.21 2.51 -7.23
C ARG A 42 6.92 1.38 -6.51
N GLY A 43 6.21 0.69 -5.61
CA GLY A 43 6.75 -0.45 -4.88
C GLY A 43 6.09 -0.62 -3.51
N ARG A 44 6.39 -1.74 -2.84
CA ARG A 44 6.04 -1.92 -1.43
C ARG A 44 6.75 -0.83 -0.62
N PRO A 45 6.06 -0.13 0.29
CA PRO A 45 6.71 0.80 1.21
C PRO A 45 7.93 0.15 1.89
N MET A 46 9.04 0.88 1.94
CA MET A 46 10.23 0.40 2.63
C MET A 46 9.95 0.34 4.14
N LEU A 47 10.49 -0.69 4.79
CA LEU A 47 10.47 -0.79 6.24
C LEU A 47 11.78 -0.16 6.76
N GLY A 48 11.77 1.16 6.96
CA GLY A 48 12.96 1.95 7.31
C GLY A 48 13.63 2.61 6.10
N THR A 49 14.94 2.85 6.20
CA THR A 49 15.74 3.60 5.20
C THR A 49 16.27 2.74 4.05
N ALA A 50 16.21 1.41 4.17
CA ALA A 50 16.74 0.45 3.22
C ALA A 50 15.80 -0.76 3.07
N PRO A 51 16.00 -1.65 2.08
CA PRO A 51 15.23 -2.88 1.97
C PRO A 51 15.38 -3.74 3.23
N ALA A 52 14.27 -4.30 3.73
CA ALA A 52 14.30 -5.18 4.89
C ALA A 52 14.93 -6.53 4.55
N GLU A 53 15.75 -7.05 5.45
CA GLU A 53 16.33 -8.40 5.40
C GLU A 53 15.55 -9.36 6.30
N VAL A 54 15.42 -10.62 5.89
CA VAL A 54 14.77 -11.67 6.68
C VAL A 54 15.82 -12.36 7.56
N VAL A 55 15.68 -12.21 8.88
CA VAL A 55 16.53 -12.88 9.87
C VAL A 55 15.78 -14.06 10.48
N PRO A 56 16.16 -15.33 10.23
CA PRO A 56 15.50 -16.48 10.82
C PRO A 56 15.90 -16.65 12.30
N VAL A 57 14.91 -16.76 13.19
CA VAL A 57 15.11 -16.94 14.64
C VAL A 57 14.32 -18.15 15.11
N ARG A 58 14.90 -18.97 16.00
CA ARG A 58 14.19 -20.07 16.67
C ARG A 58 13.55 -19.55 17.96
N LEU A 59 12.23 -19.71 18.08
CA LEU A 59 11.47 -19.43 19.29
C LEU A 59 11.02 -20.76 19.89
N ASP A 60 11.05 -20.86 21.21
CA ASP A 60 10.37 -21.92 21.93
C ASP A 60 8.84 -21.80 21.75
N PRO A 61 8.09 -22.90 21.88
CA PRO A 61 6.65 -22.91 21.61
C PRO A 61 5.85 -21.91 22.45
N ASP A 62 6.22 -21.76 23.72
CA ASP A 62 5.52 -20.88 24.67
C ASP A 62 5.71 -19.41 24.30
N LEU A 63 6.94 -19.01 23.95
CA LEU A 63 7.22 -17.66 23.47
C LEU A 63 6.52 -17.35 22.15
N LYS A 64 6.48 -18.32 21.23
CA LYS A 64 5.74 -18.17 19.97
C LYS A 64 4.25 -17.92 20.24
N GLN A 65 3.64 -18.69 21.13
CA GLN A 65 2.23 -18.52 21.50
C GLN A 65 1.97 -17.17 22.16
N ALA A 66 2.89 -16.69 23.01
CA ALA A 66 2.78 -15.38 23.63
C ALA A 66 2.82 -14.23 22.60
N VAL A 67 3.68 -14.34 21.58
CA VAL A 67 3.75 -13.37 20.47
C VAL A 67 2.47 -13.38 19.64
N GLU A 68 1.93 -14.56 19.34
CA GLU A 68 0.68 -14.71 18.57
C GLU A 68 -0.51 -14.12 19.33
N ALA A 69 -0.68 -14.46 20.62
CA ALA A 69 -1.74 -13.93 21.47
C ALA A 69 -1.70 -12.39 21.57
N ARG A 70 -0.51 -11.81 21.67
CA ARG A 70 -0.35 -10.35 21.70
C ARG A 70 -0.64 -9.70 20.35
N ALA A 71 -0.23 -10.32 19.26
CA ALA A 71 -0.54 -9.83 17.92
C ALA A 71 -2.05 -9.80 17.65
N GLU A 72 -2.77 -10.83 18.11
CA GLU A 72 -4.23 -10.88 18.04
C GLU A 72 -4.90 -9.78 18.88
N ALA A 73 -4.45 -9.62 20.14
CA ALA A 73 -4.98 -8.60 21.05
C ALA A 73 -4.77 -7.16 20.55
N GLU A 74 -3.64 -6.90 19.90
CA GLU A 74 -3.29 -5.58 19.35
C GLU A 74 -3.75 -5.38 17.89
N HIS A 75 -4.46 -6.36 17.30
CA HIS A 75 -4.87 -6.36 15.89
C HIS A 75 -3.71 -6.05 14.92
N THR A 76 -2.53 -6.59 15.21
CA THR A 76 -1.30 -6.40 14.45
C THR A 76 -0.71 -7.74 14.00
N THR A 77 0.49 -7.71 13.42
CA THR A 77 1.18 -8.92 12.96
C THR A 77 2.22 -9.38 13.97
N THR A 78 2.48 -10.69 14.03
CA THR A 78 3.56 -11.27 14.85
C THR A 78 4.91 -10.60 14.57
N SER A 79 5.19 -10.31 13.31
CA SER A 79 6.43 -9.61 12.92
C SER A 79 6.50 -8.18 13.45
N GLU A 80 5.38 -7.49 13.62
CA GLU A 80 5.38 -6.14 14.21
C GLU A 80 5.63 -6.20 15.72
N ILE A 81 5.00 -7.15 16.43
CA ILE A 81 5.27 -7.38 17.85
C ILE A 81 6.75 -7.69 18.09
N ILE A 82 7.34 -8.56 17.26
CA ILE A 82 8.77 -8.92 17.37
C ILE A 82 9.65 -7.69 17.11
N ARG A 83 9.38 -6.91 16.05
CA ARG A 83 10.14 -5.69 15.76
C ARG A 83 10.04 -4.66 16.87
N GLU A 84 8.84 -4.45 17.40
CA GLU A 84 8.62 -3.53 18.51
C GLU A 84 9.36 -3.99 19.78
N ALA A 85 9.31 -5.28 20.10
CA ALA A 85 10.06 -5.85 21.22
C ALA A 85 11.57 -5.60 21.05
N LEU A 86 12.12 -5.79 19.85
CA LEU A 86 13.52 -5.50 19.55
C LEU A 86 13.85 -4.00 19.67
N ARG A 87 12.98 -3.12 19.16
CA ARG A 87 13.12 -1.65 19.30
C ARG A 87 13.18 -1.24 20.77
N ARG A 88 12.25 -1.74 21.59
CA ARG A 88 12.18 -1.47 23.03
C ARG A 88 13.35 -2.09 23.80
N PHE A 89 13.81 -3.28 23.40
CA PHE A 89 14.93 -3.97 24.07
C PHE A 89 16.29 -3.33 23.76
N LEU A 90 16.46 -2.80 22.55
CA LEU A 90 17.70 -2.17 22.10
C LEU A 90 17.68 -0.64 22.24
N ASP A 91 16.61 -0.06 22.77
CA ASP A 91 16.40 1.39 22.88
C ASP A 91 16.57 2.14 21.53
N VAL A 92 16.07 1.55 20.44
CA VAL A 92 16.09 2.14 19.09
C VAL A 92 14.67 2.42 18.60
N ALA A 93 14.43 3.66 18.14
CA ALA A 93 13.14 4.14 17.67
C ALA A 93 12.83 3.70 16.22
#